data_AF-A0A5M3XBZ0-F1
#
_entry.id   AF-A0A5M3XBZ0-F1
#
_cell.length_a   1.000
_cell.length_b   1.000
_cell.length_c   1.000
_cell.angle_alpha   90.00
_cell.angle_beta   90.00
_cell.angle_gamma   90.00
#
_symmetry.space_group_name_H-M   'P 1'
#
loop_
_entity.id
_entity.type
_entity.pdbx_description
1 polymer ?
#
loop_
_entity_poly.entity_id
_entity_poly.type
_entity_poly.pdbx_seq_one_letter_code
_entity_poly.pdbx_strand_id
1 'polypeptide(L)'
;MSVIQTRRARLGREARDEMTRSVHTVDQENVNATLTVAAPAARVFAVLADPTTHASIDGTGWVQEAVDQAPLTEVGQIFRMDMHHAKHPDGDYKTANNSLHHLAELVSDR
;
A
#
# COMPACT_ATOMS: atom_id res chain seq x y z
N MET A 1 -10.96 2.00 12.11
CA MET A 1 -9.80 1.17 11.71
C MET A 1 -8.76 2.08 11.07
N SER A 2 -7.48 1.98 11.47
CA SER A 2 -6.40 2.82 10.94
C SER A 2 -5.61 2.03 9.89
N VAL A 3 -5.53 2.53 8.65
CA VAL A 3 -4.68 1.95 7.60
C VAL A 3 -3.46 2.85 7.46
N ILE A 4 -2.27 2.33 7.78
CA ILE A 4 -1.01 3.05 7.63
C ILE A 4 -0.45 2.71 6.25
N GLN A 5 -0.38 3.68 5.35
CA GLN A 5 0.19 3.51 4.02
C GLN A 5 1.50 4.27 3.92
N THR A 6 2.63 3.57 3.85
CA THR A 6 3.95 4.18 3.62
C THR A 6 4.15 4.42 2.13
N ARG A 7 4.18 5.69 1.68
CA ARG A 7 4.59 6.04 0.32
C ARG A 7 6.10 6.32 0.31
N ARG A 8 6.87 5.61 -0.53
CA ARG A 8 8.27 5.96 -0.82
C ARG A 8 8.29 7.03 -1.92
N ALA A 9 8.58 8.27 -1.57
CA ALA A 9 8.79 9.32 -2.57
C ALA A 9 10.09 9.07 -3.34
N ARG A 10 10.01 8.92 -4.68
CA ARG A 10 11.17 8.96 -5.57
C ARG A 10 11.29 10.37 -6.12
N LEU A 11 12.21 11.17 -5.58
CA LEU A 11 12.57 12.46 -6.16
C LEU A 11 13.56 12.23 -7.33
N GLY A 12 13.20 12.69 -8.53
CA GLY A 12 14.12 13.05 -9.62
C GLY A 12 14.00 14.58 -9.84
N ARG A 13 15.01 15.35 -10.25
CA ARG A 13 16.14 15.11 -11.17
C ARG A 13 17.30 16.10 -10.93
N GLU A 14 18.47 15.66 -11.41
CA GLU A 14 19.63 16.37 -12.01
C GLU A 14 20.25 17.63 -11.36
N ALA A 15 21.50 17.49 -10.93
CA ALA A 15 22.62 18.26 -11.48
C ALA A 15 23.90 17.42 -11.37
N ARG A 16 24.79 17.59 -12.34
CA ARG A 16 25.99 16.79 -12.57
C ARG A 16 27.14 17.31 -11.71
N ASP A 17 28.02 16.37 -11.37
CA ASP A 17 29.37 16.50 -10.81
C ASP A 17 29.62 16.52 -9.29
N GLU A 18 30.62 15.70 -8.93
CA GLU A 18 31.43 15.61 -7.72
C GLU A 18 30.87 15.00 -6.40
N MET A 19 31.21 13.71 -6.25
CA MET A 19 31.97 13.18 -5.10
C MET A 19 31.56 13.68 -3.70
N THR A 20 30.40 13.24 -3.23
CA THR A 20 30.20 12.90 -1.82
C THR A 20 29.13 11.81 -1.77
N ARG A 21 29.41 10.71 -1.07
CA ARG A 21 28.44 9.68 -0.77
C ARG A 21 27.41 10.27 0.19
N SER A 22 26.48 11.07 -0.34
CA SER A 22 25.33 11.58 0.37
C SER A 22 24.42 10.39 0.63
N VAL A 23 24.62 9.78 1.79
CA VAL A 23 23.66 8.86 2.40
C VAL A 23 22.34 9.60 2.42
N HIS A 24 21.48 9.31 1.45
CA HIS A 24 20.10 9.77 1.47
C HIS A 24 19.45 9.04 2.64
N THR A 25 19.38 9.70 3.79
CA THR A 25 18.52 9.25 4.88
C THR A 25 17.11 9.24 4.31
N VAL A 26 16.56 8.06 4.08
CA VAL A 26 15.15 7.89 3.71
C VAL A 26 14.35 8.40 4.89
N ASP A 27 13.86 9.63 4.80
CA ASP A 27 12.93 10.17 5.78
C ASP A 27 11.63 9.37 5.66
N GLN A 28 11.22 8.70 6.74
CA GLN A 28 10.04 7.85 6.75
C GLN A 28 8.80 8.70 7.00
N GLU A 29 8.13 9.12 5.93
CA GLU A 29 6.84 9.79 6.04
C GLU A 29 5.72 8.79 6.39
N ASN A 30 4.93 9.13 7.42
CA ASN A 30 3.76 8.36 7.84
C ASN A 30 2.49 9.20 7.66
N VAL A 31 1.50 8.62 6.98
CA VAL A 31 0.16 9.20 6.84
C VAL A 31 -0.84 8.27 7.53
N ASN A 32 -1.75 8.84 8.32
CA ASN A 32 -2.82 8.09 8.99
C ASN A 32 -4.20 8.57 8.52
N ALA A 33 -5.16 7.64 8.49
CA ALA A 33 -6.56 7.91 8.24
C ALA A 33 -7.41 6.93 9.03
N THR A 34 -8.54 7.38 9.58
CA THR A 34 -9.46 6.54 10.35
C THR A 34 -10.86 6.62 9.75
N LEU A 35 -11.44 5.45 9.49
CA LEU A 35 -12.85 5.28 9.11
C LEU A 35 -13.51 4.23 10.01
N THR A 36 -14.77 4.47 10.38
CA THR A 36 -15.62 3.52 11.09
C THR A 36 -16.59 2.88 10.11
N VAL A 37 -16.61 1.54 10.06
CA VAL A 37 -17.48 0.76 9.18
C VAL A 37 -18.37 -0.11 10.05
N ALA A 38 -19.68 -0.10 9.80
CA ALA A 38 -20.65 -0.94 10.51
C ALA A 38 -20.61 -2.39 9.99
N ALA A 39 -19.49 -3.07 10.20
CA ALA A 39 -19.26 -4.46 9.83
C ALA A 39 -18.37 -5.16 10.87
N PRO A 40 -18.51 -6.49 11.05
CA PRO A 40 -17.57 -7.24 11.89
C PRO A 40 -16.13 -7.09 11.38
N ALA A 41 -15.17 -6.93 12.30
CA ALA A 41 -13.76 -6.79 11.95
C ALA A 41 -13.27 -7.93 11.03
N ALA A 42 -13.68 -9.17 11.31
CA ALA A 42 -13.34 -10.33 10.49
C ALA A 42 -13.77 -10.19 9.01
N ARG A 43 -14.90 -9.52 8.74
CA ARG A 43 -15.36 -9.28 7.37
C ARG A 43 -14.50 -8.23 6.68
N VAL A 44 -14.10 -7.19 7.41
CA VAL A 44 -13.21 -6.16 6.86
C VAL A 44 -11.83 -6.76 6.55
N PHE A 45 -11.28 -7.58 7.46
CA PHE A 45 -10.02 -8.28 7.22
C PHE A 45 -10.09 -9.27 6.05
N ALA A 46 -11.20 -10.00 5.90
CA ALA A 46 -11.35 -10.91 4.77
C ALA A 46 -11.29 -10.18 3.41
N VAL A 47 -11.90 -9.00 3.31
CA VAL A 47 -11.80 -8.15 2.11
C VAL A 47 -10.36 -7.66 1.92
N LEU A 48 -9.74 -7.11 2.97
CA LEU A 48 -8.37 -6.58 2.88
C LEU A 48 -7.31 -7.67 2.64
N ALA A 49 -7.59 -8.93 2.99
CA ALA A 49 -6.69 -10.05 2.75
C ALA A 49 -6.87 -10.66 1.35
N ASP A 50 -7.94 -10.36 0.62
CA ASP A 50 -8.20 -10.88 -0.72
C ASP A 50 -7.80 -9.83 -1.78
N PRO A 51 -6.68 -10.01 -2.50
CA PRO A 51 -6.21 -9.07 -3.51
C PRO A 51 -7.22 -8.84 -4.64
N THR A 52 -8.09 -9.81 -4.92
CA THR A 52 -9.08 -9.70 -6.01
C THR A 52 -10.15 -8.65 -5.73
N THR A 53 -10.34 -8.29 -4.46
CA THR A 53 -11.31 -7.25 -4.06
C THR A 53 -10.75 -5.83 -4.18
N HIS A 54 -9.42 -5.67 -4.31
CA HIS A 54 -8.76 -4.37 -4.11
C HIS A 54 -9.17 -3.33 -5.15
N ALA A 55 -9.39 -3.72 -6.40
CA ALA A 55 -9.86 -2.80 -7.43
C ALA A 55 -11.23 -2.19 -7.08
N SER A 56 -12.11 -2.95 -6.42
CA SER A 56 -13.46 -2.48 -6.05
C SER A 56 -13.48 -1.45 -4.93
N ILE A 57 -12.42 -1.41 -4.11
CA ILE A 57 -12.28 -0.50 -2.97
C ILE A 57 -11.25 0.61 -3.22
N ASP A 58 -10.70 0.68 -4.44
CA ASP A 58 -9.74 1.71 -4.82
C ASP A 58 -10.47 3.03 -5.14
N GLY A 59 -10.27 4.03 -4.27
CA GLY A 59 -10.80 5.38 -4.47
C GLY A 59 -10.08 6.20 -5.55
N THR A 60 -8.98 5.70 -6.12
CA THR A 60 -8.22 6.39 -7.17
C THR A 60 -8.59 5.96 -8.59
N GLY A 61 -9.12 4.75 -8.74
CA GLY A 61 -9.42 4.13 -10.03
C GLY A 61 -8.18 3.70 -10.81
N TRP A 62 -7.05 3.50 -10.15
CA TRP A 62 -5.78 3.10 -10.76
C TRP A 62 -5.50 1.61 -10.65
N VAL A 63 -6.08 0.91 -9.67
CA VAL A 63 -5.89 -0.53 -9.52
C VAL A 63 -6.70 -1.26 -10.59
N GLN A 64 -6.04 -2.06 -11.42
CA GLN A 64 -6.70 -2.88 -12.45
C GLN A 64 -7.03 -4.27 -11.92
N GLU A 65 -6.00 -5.08 -11.66
CA GLU A 65 -6.17 -6.48 -11.24
C GLU A 65 -5.03 -6.95 -10.32
N ALA A 66 -5.30 -8.02 -9.58
CA ALA A 66 -4.28 -8.69 -8.79
C ALA A 66 -3.43 -9.59 -9.68
N VAL A 67 -2.11 -9.44 -9.58
CA VAL A 67 -1.15 -10.30 -10.30
C VAL A 67 -1.13 -11.70 -9.67
N ASP A 68 -1.25 -11.75 -8.35
CA ASP A 68 -1.45 -12.98 -7.58
C ASP A 68 -2.79 -12.88 -6.84
N GLN A 69 -3.66 -13.86 -7.06
CA GLN A 69 -5.02 -13.89 -6.54
C GLN A 69 -5.11 -14.64 -5.20
N ALA A 70 -4.03 -15.25 -4.73
CA ALA A 70 -4.02 -15.92 -3.44
C ALA A 70 -4.24 -14.92 -2.29
N PRO A 71 -5.14 -15.23 -1.34
CA PRO A 71 -5.30 -14.40 -0.15
C PRO A 71 -4.00 -14.27 0.65
N LEU A 72 -3.84 -13.12 1.30
CA LEU A 72 -2.78 -12.86 2.25
C LEU A 72 -3.05 -13.65 3.54
N THR A 73 -2.12 -14.53 3.90
CA THR A 73 -2.24 -15.37 5.09
C THR A 73 -1.22 -15.00 6.16
N GLU A 74 -0.16 -14.27 5.80
CA GLU A 74 0.96 -14.00 6.69
C GLU A 74 1.45 -12.54 6.62
N VAL A 75 2.05 -12.11 7.72
CA VAL A 75 2.73 -10.82 7.84
C VAL A 75 4.03 -10.86 7.05
N GLY A 76 4.39 -9.77 6.38
CA GLY A 76 5.57 -9.70 5.54
C GLY A 76 5.32 -10.20 4.11
N GLN A 77 4.16 -10.82 3.85
CA GLN A 77 3.82 -11.33 2.53
C GLN A 77 3.73 -10.18 1.52
N ILE A 78 4.28 -10.42 0.33
CA ILE A 78 4.23 -9.47 -0.77
C ILE A 78 3.08 -9.85 -1.70
N PHE A 79 2.20 -8.89 -1.98
CA PHE A 79 1.23 -9.00 -3.07
C PHE A 79 1.52 -7.96 -4.14
N ARG A 80 1.10 -8.25 -5.38
CA ARG A 80 1.34 -7.40 -6.53
C ARG A 80 0.04 -7.05 -7.22
N MET A 81 -0.08 -5.78 -7.62
CA MET A 81 -1.24 -5.26 -8.35
C MET A 81 -0.78 -4.68 -9.67
N ASP A 82 -1.52 -4.97 -10.73
CA ASP A 82 -1.45 -4.24 -11.99
C ASP A 82 -2.19 -2.91 -11.82
N MET A 83 -1.55 -1.83 -12.28
CA MET A 83 -1.98 -0.46 -12.09
C MET A 83 -1.98 0.27 -13.43
N HIS A 84 -2.93 1.18 -13.61
CA HIS A 84 -2.95 2.11 -14.73
C HIS A 84 -3.17 3.54 -14.28
N HIS A 85 -2.31 4.44 -14.75
CA HIS A 85 -2.50 5.87 -14.59
C HIS A 85 -2.00 6.58 -15.84
N ALA A 86 -2.91 7.19 -16.60
CA ALA A 86 -2.61 7.81 -17.89
C ALA A 86 -1.53 8.91 -17.87
N LYS A 87 -1.25 9.49 -16.69
CA LYS A 87 -0.17 10.49 -16.50
C LYS A 87 1.13 9.89 -15.96
N HIS A 88 1.18 8.58 -15.72
CA HIS A 88 2.42 7.87 -15.40
C HIS A 88 3.23 7.67 -16.68
N PRO A 89 4.57 7.85 -16.68
CA PRO A 89 5.40 7.69 -17.88
C PRO A 89 5.20 6.36 -18.62
N ASP A 90 4.94 5.30 -17.87
CA ASP A 90 4.76 3.95 -18.40
C ASP A 90 3.28 3.61 -18.71
N GLY A 91 2.33 4.45 -18.26
CA GLY A 91 0.89 4.18 -18.29
C GLY A 91 0.49 3.03 -17.37
N ASP A 92 0.84 1.82 -17.77
CA ASP A 92 0.68 0.57 -17.02
C ASP A 92 1.93 0.28 -16.20
N TYR A 93 1.75 -0.13 -14.94
CA TYR A 93 2.85 -0.50 -14.07
C TYR A 93 2.41 -1.49 -12.99
N LYS A 94 3.38 -2.14 -12.33
CA LYS A 94 3.11 -3.07 -11.23
C LYS A 94 3.59 -2.47 -9.91
N THR A 95 2.79 -2.61 -8.85
CA THR A 95 3.22 -2.30 -7.48
C THR A 95 3.46 -3.58 -6.70
N ALA A 96 4.49 -3.61 -5.85
CA ALA A 96 4.70 -4.66 -4.87
C ALA A 96 4.48 -4.09 -3.47
N ASN A 97 3.47 -4.60 -2.78
CA ASN A 97 3.05 -4.15 -1.46
C ASN A 97 3.45 -5.19 -0.42
N ASN A 98 3.90 -4.75 0.75
CA ASN A 98 4.23 -5.63 1.87
C ASN A 98 3.12 -5.53 2.93
N SER A 99 2.57 -6.67 3.34
CA SER A 99 1.67 -6.78 4.48
C SER A 99 2.42 -6.47 5.78
N LEU A 100 2.29 -5.24 6.28
CA LEU A 100 2.82 -4.87 7.59
C LEU A 100 1.79 -5.16 8.67
N HIS A 101 2.19 -5.93 9.69
CA HIS A 101 1.39 -6.11 10.88
C HIS A 101 1.51 -4.87 11.77
N HIS A 102 0.44 -4.10 11.86
CA HIS A 102 0.24 -3.18 12.98
C HIS A 102 -1.25 -3.13 13.35
N LEU A 103 -1.72 -4.18 14.01
CA LEU A 103 -2.92 -4.08 14.82
C LEU A 103 -2.50 -3.59 16.20
N ALA A 104 -2.65 -2.29 16.42
CA ALA A 104 -2.74 -1.77 17.77
C ALA A 104 -3.97 -2.39 18.45
N GLU A 105 -3.75 -2.97 19.62
CA GLU A 105 -4.74 -3.53 20.54
C GLU A 105 -5.94 -2.58 20.75
N LEU A 106 -7.03 -2.72 20.00
CA LEU A 106 -8.30 -2.03 20.33
C LEU A 106 -9.54 -2.85 19.90
N VAL A 107 -9.50 -4.17 20.05
CA VAL A 107 -10.70 -5.04 20.01
C VAL A 107 -10.74 -5.96 21.23
N SER A 108 -10.30 -5.48 22.39
CA SER A 108 -10.43 -6.20 23.67
C SER A 108 -11.04 -5.36 24.79
N ASP A 109 -11.62 -4.20 24.50
CA ASP A 109 -12.32 -3.41 25.52
C ASP A 109 -13.60 -2.75 24.96
N ARG A 110 -14.60 -3.59 24.69
CA ARG A 110 -16.03 -3.45 25.04
C ARG A 110 -16.92 -4.46 24.34
#